data_AF-A0AAW4X2R6-F1
#
_entry.id   AF-A0AAW4X2R6-F1
#
_cell.length_a   1.000
_cell.length_b   1.000
_cell.length_c   1.000
_cell.angle_alpha   90.00
_cell.angle_beta   90.00
_cell.angle_gamma   90.00
#
_symmetry.space_group_name_H-M   'P 1'
#
loop_
_entity.id
_entity.type
_entity.pdbx_description
1 polymer ?
#
loop_
_entity_poly.entity_id
_entity_poly.type
_entity_poly.pdbx_seq_one_letter_code
_entity_poly.pdbx_strand_id
1 'polypeptide(L)'
;MGNIEVIVPEGPDHPNRLLDACIAFFPIAFKNCMHFEKVKNKLKGVKRLEFDLGKNIPEEWYDLREEAIEIFKSLHVYEAPLRRLNLDDFSLE
;
A
#
# COMPACT_ATOMS: atom_id res chain seq x y z
N MET A 1 6.06 8.53 -2.20
CA MET A 1 6.07 7.59 -3.35
C MET A 1 5.49 8.28 -4.57
N GLY A 2 6.18 8.29 -5.71
CA GLY A 2 5.72 9.04 -6.89
C GLY A 2 5.00 8.19 -7.93
N ASN A 3 5.45 6.95 -8.16
CA ASN A 3 5.07 6.17 -9.34
C ASN A 3 4.77 4.69 -9.03
N ILE A 4 4.50 4.34 -7.77
CA ILE A 4 4.13 2.95 -7.45
C ILE A 4 2.72 2.71 -7.99
N GLU A 5 2.62 1.80 -8.94
CA GLU A 5 1.39 1.38 -9.60
C GLU A 5 0.90 0.05 -9.03
N VAL A 6 1.82 -0.79 -8.52
CA VAL A 6 1.51 -2.13 -8.04
C VAL A 6 2.24 -2.45 -6.73
N ILE A 7 1.50 -3.00 -5.78
CA ILE A 7 2.02 -3.73 -4.63
C ILE A 7 1.53 -5.17 -4.74
N VAL A 8 2.44 -6.12 -4.53
CA VAL A 8 2.07 -7.49 -4.16
C VAL A 8 2.47 -7.70 -2.71
N PRO A 9 1.50 -7.95 -1.81
CA PRO A 9 1.80 -8.19 -0.40
C PRO A 9 2.54 -9.53 -0.23
N GLU A 10 3.21 -9.70 0.90
CA GLU A 10 3.92 -10.94 1.25
C GLU A 10 2.99 -12.15 1.33
N GLY A 11 1.71 -11.91 1.59
CA GLY A 11 0.67 -12.92 1.51
C GLY A 11 -0.71 -12.27 1.59
N PRO A 12 -1.77 -13.02 1.22
CA PRO A 12 -3.13 -12.51 1.26
C PRO A 12 -3.50 -12.04 2.65
N ASP A 13 -3.04 -12.72 3.73
CA ASP A 13 -3.35 -12.44 5.14
C ASP A 13 -2.23 -11.76 5.94
N HIS A 14 -1.21 -11.26 5.26
CA HIS A 14 -0.09 -10.62 5.94
C HIS A 14 -0.55 -9.35 6.70
N PRO A 15 -0.20 -9.19 8.00
CA PRO A 15 -0.73 -8.10 8.84
C PRO A 15 -0.38 -6.70 8.30
N ASN A 16 0.76 -6.56 7.63
CA ASN A 16 1.21 -5.28 7.08
C ASN A 16 0.64 -4.97 5.69
N ARG A 17 -0.15 -5.87 5.08
CA ARG A 17 -0.63 -5.73 3.68
C ARG A 17 -1.34 -4.39 3.43
N LEU A 18 -2.17 -3.94 4.37
CA LEU A 18 -2.92 -2.69 4.26
C LEU A 18 -2.05 -1.47 4.54
N LEU A 19 -1.18 -1.55 5.55
CA LEU A 19 -0.24 -0.48 5.88
C LEU A 19 0.69 -0.20 4.70
N ASP A 20 1.29 -1.24 4.11
CA ASP A 20 2.17 -1.12 2.94
C ASP A 20 1.43 -0.50 1.75
N ALA A 21 0.17 -0.92 1.51
CA ALA A 21 -0.69 -0.33 0.49
C ALA A 21 -0.96 1.16 0.74
N CYS A 22 -1.30 1.55 1.97
CA CYS A 22 -1.51 2.95 2.33
C CYS A 22 -0.24 3.79 2.15
N ILE A 23 0.92 3.29 2.57
CA ILE A 23 2.21 3.98 2.40
C ILE A 23 2.50 4.22 0.91
N ALA A 24 2.29 3.22 0.04
CA ALA A 24 2.54 3.37 -1.39
C ALA A 24 1.52 4.23 -2.14
N PHE A 25 0.23 4.01 -1.91
CA PHE A 25 -0.85 4.61 -2.70
C PHE A 25 -1.43 5.90 -2.09
N PHE A 26 -1.20 6.15 -0.79
CA PHE A 26 -1.56 7.39 -0.11
C PHE A 26 -0.35 8.02 0.62
N PRO A 27 0.74 8.31 -0.11
CA PRO A 27 2.01 8.70 0.49
C PRO A 27 1.99 10.05 1.21
N ILE A 28 1.03 10.93 0.89
CA ILE A 28 0.96 12.28 1.47
C ILE A 28 0.69 12.24 2.98
N ALA A 29 -0.02 11.22 3.49
CA ALA A 29 -0.25 11.05 4.91
C ALA A 29 1.04 10.77 5.70
N PHE A 30 2.02 10.14 5.06
CA PHE A 30 3.25 9.67 5.68
C PHE A 30 4.46 10.57 5.39
N LYS A 31 4.25 11.74 4.77
CA LYS A 31 5.34 12.64 4.33
C LYS A 31 6.25 13.14 5.47
N ASN A 32 5.73 13.12 6.70
CA ASN A 32 6.44 13.57 7.90
C ASN A 32 7.20 12.45 8.62
N CYS A 33 7.07 11.19 8.17
CA CYS A 33 7.90 10.10 8.68
C CYS A 33 9.37 10.37 8.32
N MET A 34 10.27 10.12 9.27
CA MET A 34 11.70 10.43 9.15
C MET A 34 12.33 9.72 7.94
N HIS A 35 11.92 8.49 7.63
CA HIS A 35 12.46 7.72 6.52
C HIS A 35 11.73 7.93 5.18
N PHE A 36 10.66 8.74 5.15
CA PHE A 36 9.82 8.89 3.95
C PHE A 36 10.59 9.38 2.73
N GLU A 37 11.35 10.48 2.84
CA GLU A 37 12.09 11.03 1.70
C GLU A 37 13.21 10.09 1.24
N LYS A 38 13.83 9.34 2.17
CA LYS A 38 14.85 8.34 1.84
C LYS A 38 14.25 7.19 1.02
N VAL A 39 13.12 6.63 1.46
CA VAL A 39 12.39 5.58 0.73
C VAL A 39 11.92 6.10 -0.63
N LYS A 40 11.31 7.30 -0.67
CA LYS A 40 10.83 7.93 -1.91
C LYS A 40 11.95 8.11 -2.94
N ASN A 41 13.15 8.50 -2.52
CA ASN A 41 14.30 8.66 -3.40
C ASN A 41 14.81 7.31 -3.93
N LYS A 42 14.89 6.28 -3.09
CA LYS A 42 15.27 4.92 -3.51
C LYS A 42 14.27 4.28 -4.47
N LEU A 43 13.00 4.68 -4.38
CA LEU A 43 11.93 4.21 -5.26
C LEU A 43 11.75 5.06 -6.53
N LYS A 44 12.67 5.97 -6.84
CA LYS A 44 12.58 6.80 -8.05
C LYS A 44 12.62 5.91 -9.31
N GLY A 45 11.54 5.96 -10.10
CA GLY A 45 11.40 5.14 -11.31
C GLY A 45 10.92 3.71 -11.07
N VAL A 46 10.80 3.27 -9.81
CA VAL A 46 10.18 1.99 -9.46
C VAL A 46 8.67 2.12 -9.61
N LYS A 47 8.04 1.10 -10.21
CA LYS A 47 6.58 1.03 -10.40
C LYS A 47 5.91 -0.12 -9.64
N ARG A 48 6.68 -1.13 -9.22
CA ARG A 48 6.17 -2.33 -8.57
C ARG A 48 7.01 -2.66 -7.35
N LEU A 49 6.32 -2.86 -6.22
CA LEU A 49 6.87 -3.46 -5.01
C LEU A 49 6.31 -4.88 -4.88
N GLU A 50 7.18 -5.84 -4.63
CA GLU A 50 6.84 -7.27 -4.59
C GLU A 50 7.35 -7.84 -3.27
N PHE A 51 6.52 -7.82 -2.23
CA PHE A 51 6.91 -8.25 -0.89
C PHE A 51 7.05 -9.77 -0.79
N ASP A 52 6.21 -10.53 -1.49
CA ASP A 52 6.28 -12.01 -1.54
C ASP A 52 7.66 -12.51 -1.97
N LEU A 53 8.27 -11.85 -2.96
CA LEU A 53 9.61 -12.20 -3.46
C LEU A 53 10.71 -11.25 -2.97
N GLY A 54 10.40 -10.29 -2.09
CA GLY A 54 11.34 -9.26 -1.62
C GLY A 54 11.95 -8.38 -2.73
N LYS A 55 11.27 -8.19 -3.87
CA LYS A 55 11.81 -7.41 -5.00
C LYS A 55 11.41 -5.94 -4.92
N ASN A 56 12.40 -5.08 -5.18
CA ASN A 56 12.28 -3.62 -5.19
C ASN A 56 11.84 -3.01 -3.85
N ILE A 57 12.05 -3.70 -2.72
CA ILE A 57 11.76 -3.20 -1.38
C ILE A 57 13.05 -2.62 -0.78
N PRO A 58 13.15 -1.30 -0.56
CA PRO A 58 14.28 -0.73 0.17
C PRO A 58 14.28 -1.19 1.62
N GLU A 59 15.45 -1.40 2.24
CA GLU A 59 15.55 -1.77 3.65
C GLU A 59 14.87 -0.74 4.57
N GLU A 60 14.95 0.55 4.26
CA GLU A 60 14.30 1.61 5.05
C GLU A 60 12.78 1.63 4.93
N TRP A 61 12.21 0.78 4.07
CA TRP A 61 10.77 0.55 4.08
C TRP A 61 10.30 0.01 5.44
N TYR A 62 11.10 -0.84 6.08
CA TYR A 62 10.76 -1.41 7.38
C TYR A 62 10.77 -0.33 8.47
N ASP A 63 11.75 0.59 8.44
CA ASP A 63 11.77 1.74 9.37
C ASP A 63 10.58 2.68 9.12
N LEU A 64 10.29 3.00 7.85
CA LEU A 64 9.13 3.80 7.47
C LEU A 64 7.81 3.16 7.93
N ARG A 65 7.72 1.83 7.87
CA ARG A 65 6.55 1.07 8.32
C ARG A 65 6.31 1.30 9.81
N GLU A 66 7.33 1.15 10.65
CA GLU A 66 7.22 1.38 12.09
C GLU A 66 6.78 2.82 12.41
N GLU A 67 7.35 3.81 11.73
CA GLU A 67 6.97 5.22 11.87
C GLU A 67 5.53 5.51 11.44
N ALA A 68 5.05 4.78 10.44
CA ALA A 68 3.74 4.98 9.86
C ALA A 68 2.60 4.38 10.69
N ILE A 69 2.87 3.49 11.65
CA ILE A 69 1.84 2.76 12.42
C ILE A 69 0.85 3.71 13.10
N GLU A 70 1.34 4.73 13.80
CA GLU A 70 0.45 5.65 14.53
C GLU A 70 -0.37 6.55 13.59
N ILE A 71 0.22 6.95 12.45
CA ILE A 71 -0.51 7.68 11.41
C ILE A 71 -1.58 6.77 10.80
N PHE A 72 -1.24 5.52 10.49
CA PHE A 72 -2.15 4.53 9.92
C PHE A 72 -3.35 4.25 10.82
N LYS A 73 -3.15 4.13 12.14
CA LYS A 73 -4.24 3.99 13.12
C LYS A 73 -5.19 5.20 13.16
N SER A 74 -4.72 6.37 12.76
CA SER A 74 -5.55 7.58 12.66
C SER A 74 -6.33 7.68 11.34
N LEU A 75 -6.05 6.80 10.36
CA LEU A 75 -6.77 6.77 9.09
C LEU A 75 -8.14 6.08 9.26
N HIS A 76 -9.14 6.64 8.58
CA HIS A 76 -10.45 6.03 8.48
C HIS A 76 -10.44 4.94 7.41
N VAL A 77 -10.02 3.72 7.77
CA VAL A 77 -10.04 2.54 6.90
C VAL A 77 -11.34 1.77 7.15
N TYR A 78 -12.12 1.54 6.10
CA TYR A 78 -13.38 0.80 6.15
C TYR A 78 -13.25 -0.48 5.33
N GLU A 79 -13.85 -1.57 5.82
CA GLU A 79 -14.12 -2.73 4.97
C GLU A 79 -15.57 -2.68 4.48
N ALA A 80 -15.80 -3.18 3.27
CA ALA A 80 -17.14 -3.40 2.74
C ALA A 80 -17.22 -4.80 2.16
N PRO A 81 -18.28 -5.58 2.48
CA PRO A 81 -18.45 -6.89 1.88
C PRO A 81 -18.71 -6.75 0.39
N LEU A 82 -17.85 -7.35 -0.43
CA LEU A 82 -18.07 -7.43 -1.87
C LEU A 82 -19.10 -8.52 -2.15
N ARG A 83 -20.20 -8.15 -2.81
CA ARG A 83 -21.19 -9.10 -3.33
C ARG A 83 -20.99 -9.24 -4.82
N ARG A 84 -20.93 -10.48 -5.31
CA ARG A 84 -20.92 -10.75 -6.75
C ARG A 84 -22.29 -10.33 -7.31
N LEU A 85 -22.27 -9.43 -8.29
CA LEU A 85 -23.46 -9.11 -9.06
C LEU A 85 -23.61 -10.16 -10.18
N ASN A 86 -24.84 -10.62 -10.37
CA ASN A 86 -25.19 -11.34 -11.58
C ASN A 86 -25.52 -10.31 -12.66
N LEU A 87 -24.78 -10.32 -13.76
CA LEU A 87 -24.95 -9.33 -14.83
C LEU A 87 -26.16 -9.65 -15.71
N ASP A 88 -26.64 -10.89 -15.68
CA ASP A 88 -27.86 -11.31 -16.38
C ASP A 88 -29.11 -10.61 -15.81
N ASP A 89 -29.06 -10.15 -14.56
CA ASP A 89 -30.12 -9.39 -13.89
C ASP A 89 -30.21 -7.94 -14.40
N PHE A 90 -29.24 -7.47 -15.20
CA PHE A 90 -29.19 -6.13 -15.79
C PHE A 90 -29.54 -6.13 -17.29
N SER A 91 -30.51 -6.98 -17.69
CA SER A 91 -31.08 -6.91 -19.04
C SER A 91 -31.75 -5.56 -19.25
N LEU A 92 -31.21 -4.74 -20.16
CA LEU A 92 -31.86 -3.55 -20.67
C LEU A 92 -32.96 -4.00 -21.63
N GLU A 93 -34.23 -3.78 -21.26
CA GLU A 93 -35.35 -3.81 -22.20
C GLU A 93 -35.22 -2.71 -23.26
#